data_AF-A0A351M022-F1
#
_entry.id   AF-A0A351M022-F1
#
_cell.length_a   1.000
_cell.length_b   1.000
_cell.length_c   1.000
_cell.angle_alpha   90.00
_cell.angle_beta   90.00
_cell.angle_gamma   90.00
#
_symmetry.space_group_name_H-M   'P 1'
#
loop_
_entity.id
_entity.type
_entity.pdbx_description
1 polymer ?
#
loop_
_entity_poly.entity_id
_entity_poly.type
_entity_poly.pdbx_seq_one_letter_code
_entity_poly.pdbx_strand_id
1 'polypeptide(L)' 'GLAVLLVSAFLGLGSLLRPSHDTPQKLKTYESGVDPYGDMWSQSNIRYYVFALMFVLFD' A
#
# COMPACT_ATOMS: atom_id res chain seq x y z
N GLY A 1 13.49 8.32 16.39
CA GLY A 1 14.47 7.28 16.78
C GLY A 1 13.77 6.04 17.30
N LEU A 2 13.30 6.06 18.55
CA LEU A 2 12.69 4.90 19.23
C LEU A 2 11.52 4.27 18.46
N ALA A 3 10.59 5.07 17.94
CA ALA A 3 9.41 4.58 17.22
C ALA A 3 9.79 3.80 15.95
N VAL A 4 10.71 4.33 15.15
CA VAL A 4 11.21 3.68 13.94
C VAL A 4 11.91 2.36 14.30
N LEU A 5 12.73 2.37 15.37
CA LEU A 5 13.41 1.18 15.86
C LEU A 5 12.42 0.09 16.26
N LEU A 6 11.41 0.42 17.07
CA LEU A 6 10.39 -0.53 17.50
C LEU A 6 9.62 -1.12 16.31
N VAL A 7 9.14 -0.28 15.39
CA VAL A 7 8.40 -0.75 14.20
C VAL A 7 9.27 -1.66 13.34
N SER A 8 10.51 -1.27 13.07
CA SER A 8 11.44 -2.08 12.27
C SER A 8 11.78 -3.41 12.94
N ALA A 9 11.96 -3.43 14.27
CA ALA A 9 12.24 -4.65 15.02
C ALA A 9 11.07 -5.63 14.97
N PHE A 10 9.84 -5.16 15.19
CA PHE A 10 8.65 -6.03 15.14
C PHE A 10 8.36 -6.55 13.74
N LEU A 11 8.46 -5.70 12.71
CA LEU A 11 8.28 -6.13 11.32
C LEU A 11 9.38 -7.11 10.89
N GLY A 12 10.63 -6.86 11.28
CA GLY A 12 11.78 -7.72 10.99
C GLY A 12 11.65 -9.10 11.65
N LEU A 13 11.31 -9.15 12.94
CA LEU A 13 11.08 -10.41 13.66
C LEU A 13 9.90 -11.18 13.06
N GLY A 14 8.79 -10.49 12.73
CA GLY A 14 7.63 -11.12 12.10
C GLY A 14 7.96 -11.72 10.72
N SER A 15 8.74 -11.01 9.92
CA SER A 15 9.21 -11.50 8.62
C SER A 15 10.18 -12.68 8.73
N LEU A 16 11.02 -12.72 9.77
CA LEU A 16 12.01 -13.78 9.97
C LEU A 16 11.37 -15.09 10.48
N LEU A 17 10.37 -14.99 11.36
CA LEU A 17 9.74 -16.15 11.99
C LEU A 17 8.62 -16.77 11.13
N ARG A 18 7.99 -15.99 10.24
CA ARG A 18 6.84 -16.46 9.47
C ARG A 18 7.29 -17.39 8.32
N PRO A 19 6.60 -18.52 8.09
CA PRO A 19 6.81 -19.32 6.88
C PRO A 19 6.32 -18.55 5.65
N SER A 20 7.18 -18.41 4.64
CA SER A 20 6.83 -17.85 3.33
C SER A 20 6.60 -18.96 2.31
N HIS A 21 5.56 -18.81 1.49
CA HIS A 21 5.30 -19.69 0.36
C HIS A 21 4.70 -18.89 -0.79
N ASP A 22 5.59 -18.37 -1.62
CA ASP A 22 5.26 -17.50 -2.74
C ASP A 22 4.71 -18.32 -3.89
N THR A 23 3.47 -18.03 -4.28
CA THR A 23 2.85 -18.60 -5.48
C THR A 23 2.43 -17.46 -6.39
N PRO A 24 2.45 -17.65 -7.72
CA PRO A 24 2.05 -16.59 -8.66
C PRO A 24 0.67 -16.02 -8.35
N GLN A 25 -0.28 -16.86 -7.90
CA GLN A 25 -1.62 -16.43 -7.52
C GLN A 25 -1.66 -15.55 -6.27
N LYS A 26 -0.80 -15.81 -5.26
CA LYS A 26 -0.70 -14.98 -4.04
C LYS A 26 -0.07 -13.61 -4.31
N LEU A 27 0.75 -13.52 -5.36
CA LEU A 27 1.44 -12.29 -5.75
C LEU A 27 0.61 -11.41 -6.69
N LYS A 28 -0.52 -11.92 -7.21
CA LYS A 28 -1.46 -11.13 -8.02
C LYS A 28 -2.29 -10.18 -7.15
N THR A 29 -2.57 -9.00 -7.68
CA THR A 29 -3.52 -8.05 -7.07
C THR A 29 -4.90 -8.69 -6.94
N TYR A 30 -5.53 -8.49 -5.79
CA TYR A 30 -6.87 -8.99 -5.54
C TYR A 30 -7.93 -8.04 -6.12
N GLU A 31 -8.72 -8.54 -7.08
CA GLU A 31 -9.88 -7.84 -7.64
C GLU A 31 -11.15 -8.70 -7.49
N SER A 32 -11.53 -9.04 -6.25
CA SER A 32 -12.78 -9.78 -5.97
C SER A 32 -12.94 -11.11 -6.73
N GLY A 33 -11.82 -11.78 -7.00
CA GLY A 33 -11.80 -13.06 -7.72
C GLY A 33 -11.76 -12.96 -9.25
N VAL A 34 -11.75 -11.74 -9.82
CA VAL A 34 -11.43 -11.55 -11.23
C VAL A 34 -9.93 -11.38 -11.43
N ASP A 35 -9.44 -11.72 -12.63
CA ASP A 35 -8.06 -11.39 -13.00
C ASP A 35 -7.94 -9.87 -13.11
N PRO A 36 -6.87 -9.28 -12.54
CA PRO A 36 -6.73 -7.84 -12.50
C PRO A 36 -6.60 -7.26 -13.90
N TYR A 37 -7.32 -6.16 -14.16
CA TYR A 37 -7.34 -5.52 -15.47
C TYR A 37 -6.98 -4.04 -15.41
N GLY A 38 -6.05 -3.65 -16.28
CA GLY A 38 -5.54 -2.28 -16.38
C GLY A 38 -4.58 -1.92 -15.25
N ASP A 39 -4.14 -0.66 -15.26
CA ASP A 39 -3.33 -0.11 -14.18
C ASP A 39 -4.23 0.43 -13.06
N MET A 40 -3.80 0.26 -11.81
CA MET A 40 -4.50 0.77 -10.60
C MET A 40 -4.67 2.31 -10.59
N TRP A 41 -4.07 3.01 -11.55
CA TRP A 41 -4.15 4.45 -11.74
C TRP A 41 -5.31 4.80 -12.67
N SER A 42 -6.51 4.29 -12.34
CA SER A 42 -7.72 4.77 -12.97
C SER A 42 -7.92 6.26 -12.71
N GLN A 43 -8.61 6.95 -13.61
CA GLN A 43 -8.86 8.39 -13.52
C GLN A 43 -9.70 8.71 -12.27
N SER A 44 -9.01 9.03 -11.19
CA SER A 44 -9.62 9.50 -9.95
C SER A 44 -10.14 10.93 -10.17
N ASN A 45 -11.26 11.26 -9.54
CA ASN A 45 -11.87 12.59 -9.68
C ASN A 45 -10.87 13.71 -9.33
N ILE A 46 -10.70 14.68 -10.23
CA ILE A 46 -9.77 15.82 -10.07
C ILE A 46 -9.99 16.62 -8.78
N ARG A 47 -11.21 16.57 -8.22
CA ARG A 47 -11.59 17.25 -6.99
C ARG A 47 -10.69 16.90 -5.80
N TYR A 48 -10.18 15.68 -5.72
CA TYR A 48 -9.28 15.28 -4.63
C TYR A 48 -7.94 16.03 -4.67
N TYR A 49 -7.42 16.32 -5.86
CA TYR A 49 -6.23 17.15 -6.03
C TYR A 49 -6.50 18.60 -5.65
N VAL A 50 -7.66 19.15 -6.00
CA VAL A 50 -8.04 20.51 -5.62
C VAL A 50 -8.08 20.67 -4.09
N PHE A 51 -8.63 19.69 -3.36
CA PHE A 51 -8.62 19.71 -1.90
C PHE A 51 -7.20 19.65 -1.33
N ALA A 52 -6.32 18.82 -1.90
CA ALA A 52 -4.92 18.75 -1.47
C ALA A 52 -4.17 20.07 -1.72
N LEU A 53 -4.38 20.70 -2.89
CA LEU A 53 -3.79 22.02 -3.20
C LEU A 53 -4.34 23.12 -2.28
N MET A 54 -5.63 23.05 -1.95
CA MET A 54 -6.25 23.97 -1.01
C MET A 54 -5.64 23.82 0.40
N PHE A 55 -5.37 22.59 0.85
CA PHE A 55 -4.64 22.35 2.10
C PHE A 55 -3.25 23.00 2.05
N VAL A 56 -2.45 22.78 1.01
CA VAL A 56 -1.10 23.39 0.88
C VAL A 56 -1.13 24.91 0.80
N LEU A 57 -2.20 25.51 0.25
CA LEU A 57 -2.33 26.96 0.16
C LEU A 57 -2.65 27.61 1.51
N PHE A 58 -3.38 26.89 2.37
CA PHE A 58 -3.86 27.40 3.66
C PHE A 58 -3.10 26.84 4.88
N ASP A 59 -2.21 25.88 4.67
CA ASP A 59 -1.19 25.44 5.65
C ASP A 59 0.00 26.41 5.66
#